data_AF-K2DC54-F1
#
_entry.id   AF-K2DC54-F1
#
_cell.length_a   1.000
_cell.length_b   1.000
_cell.length_c   1.000
_cell.angle_alpha   90.00
_cell.angle_beta   90.00
_cell.angle_gamma   90.00
#
_symmetry.space_group_name_H-M   'P 1'
#
loop_
_entity.id
_entity.type
_entity.pdbx_description
1 polymer ?
#
loop_
_entity_poly.entity_id
_entity_poly.type
_entity_poly.pdbx_seq_one_letter_code
_entity_poly.pdbx_strand_id
1 'polypeptide(L)'
;MKKNYLIGILFSIIFAFMVTTCIAQQTQPSTTANISSQTSACDFRIMNRKLWSDHVTWTRMYIISVLADLKDTNYAADRLLKNQEEIGNSIKPDLPPYN
;
A
#
# COMPACT_ATOMS: atom_id res chain seq x y z
N MET A 1 33.99 -16.09 -17.12
CA MET A 1 34.45 -15.60 -15.80
C MET A 1 33.61 -14.46 -15.20
N LYS A 2 32.99 -13.55 -15.99
CA LYS A 2 32.19 -12.41 -15.46
C LYS A 2 30.84 -12.79 -14.79
N LYS A 3 30.25 -13.93 -15.16
CA LYS A 3 28.93 -14.40 -14.67
C LYS A 3 28.96 -14.90 -13.21
N ASN A 4 30.10 -15.41 -12.75
CA ASN A 4 30.26 -15.94 -11.39
C ASN A 4 30.40 -14.82 -10.34
N TYR A 5 30.93 -13.66 -10.72
CA TYR A 5 30.98 -12.47 -9.86
C TYR A 5 29.58 -11.86 -9.65
N LEU A 6 28.72 -11.89 -10.67
CA LEU A 6 27.34 -11.38 -10.57
C LEU A 6 26.50 -12.23 -9.60
N ILE A 7 26.69 -13.55 -9.62
CA ILE A 7 26.02 -14.48 -8.70
C ILE A 7 26.53 -14.27 -7.25
N GLY A 8 27.83 -14.04 -7.07
CA GLY A 8 28.41 -13.73 -5.76
C GLY A 8 27.88 -12.41 -5.15
N ILE A 9 27.70 -11.38 -5.99
CA ILE A 9 27.13 -10.09 -5.56
C ILE A 9 25.66 -10.27 -5.13
N LEU A 10 24.87 -11.06 -5.88
CA LEU A 10 23.47 -11.34 -5.55
C LEU A 10 23.34 -12.07 -4.21
N PHE A 11 24.19 -13.07 -3.96
CA PHE A 11 24.21 -13.81 -2.70
C PHE A 11 24.65 -12.95 -1.50
N SER A 12 25.58 -12.01 -1.70
CA SER A 12 26.00 -11.07 -0.65
C SER A 12 24.89 -10.10 -0.26
N ILE A 13 24.08 -9.64 -1.22
CA ILE A 13 22.93 -8.75 -0.99
C ILE A 13 21.81 -9.47 -0.23
N ILE A 14 21.54 -10.74 -0.56
CA ILE A 14 20.52 -11.56 0.12
C ILE A 14 20.95 -11.87 1.57
N PHE A 15 22.23 -12.12 1.82
CA PHE A 15 22.76 -12.36 3.16
C PHE A 15 22.67 -11.12 4.07
N ALA A 16 22.89 -9.92 3.53
CA ALA A 16 22.71 -8.66 4.26
C ALA A 16 21.23 -8.42 4.65
N PHE A 17 20.27 -8.88 3.84
CA PHE A 17 18.85 -8.77 4.15
C PHE A 17 18.38 -9.76 5.24
N MET A 18 18.92 -10.99 5.27
CA MET A 18 18.57 -12.03 6.24
C MET A 18 19.03 -11.74 7.68
N VAL A 19 20.17 -11.05 7.86
CA VAL A 19 20.68 -10.67 9.19
C VAL A 19 19.85 -9.56 9.83
N THR A 20 19.09 -8.79 9.05
CA THR A 20 18.28 -7.67 9.56
C THR A 20 16.93 -8.12 10.12
N THR A 21 16.43 -9.33 9.76
CA THR A 21 15.12 -9.82 10.20
C THR A 21 15.10 -10.51 11.57
N CYS A 22 16.23 -10.72 12.23
CA CYS A 22 16.27 -11.50 13.48
C CYS A 22 16.04 -10.69 14.78
N ILE A 23 15.96 -9.36 14.74
CA ILE A 23 15.74 -8.54 15.95
C ILE A 23 14.26 -8.14 16.13
N ALA A 24 13.39 -8.37 15.14
CA ALA A 24 12.00 -7.90 15.18
C ALA A 24 11.04 -8.83 15.95
N GLN A 25 11.49 -9.52 17.00
CA GLN A 25 10.62 -10.34 17.84
C GLN A 25 10.50 -9.77 19.27
N GLN A 26 9.30 -9.26 19.51
CA GLN A 26 8.61 -9.06 20.79
C GLN A 26 8.88 -7.78 21.59
N THR A 27 7.89 -6.88 21.51
CA THR A 27 7.28 -6.29 22.72
C THR A 27 5.75 -6.28 22.53
N GLN A 28 5.05 -7.15 23.25
CA GLN A 28 3.62 -7.01 23.53
C GLN A 28 3.46 -6.09 24.75
N PRO A 29 2.66 -5.01 24.70
CA PRO A 29 2.18 -4.33 25.89
C PRO A 29 0.73 -4.73 26.19
N SER A 30 0.53 -5.32 27.36
CA SER A 30 -0.78 -5.67 27.91
C SER A 30 -1.51 -4.43 28.47
N THR A 31 -2.73 -4.25 27.97
CA THR A 31 -3.97 -3.80 28.64
C THR A 31 -4.04 -2.44 29.38
N THR A 32 -4.70 -1.46 28.75
CA THR A 32 -6.02 -0.87 29.12
C THR A 32 -6.22 0.55 28.53
N ALA A 33 -5.15 1.26 28.17
CA ALA A 33 -5.22 2.49 27.36
C ALA A 33 -5.17 2.23 25.83
N ASN A 34 -5.03 0.96 25.42
CA ASN A 34 -4.67 0.54 24.06
C ASN A 34 -5.86 0.13 23.17
N ILE A 35 -7.10 0.09 23.67
CA ILE A 35 -8.23 -0.37 22.86
C ILE A 35 -8.56 0.65 21.76
N SER A 36 -8.59 1.95 22.07
CA SER A 36 -8.92 2.99 21.09
C SER A 36 -7.88 3.11 19.97
N SER A 37 -6.58 3.02 20.30
CA SER A 37 -5.48 3.07 19.32
C SER A 37 -5.39 1.80 18.46
N GLN A 38 -5.73 0.64 19.02
CA GLN A 38 -5.80 -0.62 18.26
C GLN A 38 -7.01 -0.65 17.33
N THR A 39 -8.17 -0.15 17.77
CA THR A 39 -9.37 0.00 16.92
C THR A 39 -9.09 0.95 15.76
N SER A 40 -8.49 2.13 16.00
CA SER A 40 -8.15 3.07 14.91
C SER A 40 -7.15 2.49 13.91
N ALA A 41 -6.17 1.71 14.37
CA ALA A 41 -5.24 1.02 13.48
C ALA A 41 -5.91 -0.08 12.65
N CYS A 42 -6.86 -0.82 13.24
CA CYS A 42 -7.65 -1.82 12.53
C CYS A 42 -8.53 -1.19 11.45
N ASP A 43 -9.27 -0.13 11.82
CA ASP A 43 -10.16 0.60 10.93
C ASP A 43 -9.39 1.23 9.77
N PHE A 44 -8.23 1.82 10.05
CA PHE A 44 -7.32 2.32 9.03
C PHE A 44 -6.92 1.23 8.02
N ARG A 45 -6.55 0.03 8.49
CA ARG A 45 -6.17 -1.09 7.63
C ARG A 45 -7.34 -1.59 6.78
N ILE A 46 -8.53 -1.69 7.36
CA ILE A 46 -9.73 -2.12 6.64
C ILE A 46 -10.11 -1.10 5.56
N MET A 47 -10.11 0.19 5.91
CA MET A 47 -10.38 1.28 4.97
C MET A 47 -9.39 1.26 3.80
N ASN A 48 -8.08 1.17 4.09
CA ASN A 48 -7.07 1.12 3.03
C ASN A 48 -7.22 -0.14 2.19
N ARG A 49 -7.49 -1.31 2.79
CA ARG A 49 -7.74 -2.54 2.02
C ARG A 49 -8.88 -2.35 1.02
N LYS A 50 -9.95 -1.65 1.41
CA LYS A 50 -11.05 -1.31 0.51
C LYS A 50 -10.56 -0.38 -0.61
N LEU A 51 -9.92 0.74 -0.28
CA LEU A 51 -9.46 1.71 -1.27
C LEU A 51 -8.51 1.09 -2.31
N TRP A 52 -7.58 0.23 -1.89
CA TRP A 52 -6.69 -0.49 -2.81
C TRP A 52 -7.42 -1.52 -3.66
N SER A 53 -8.44 -2.20 -3.11
CA SER A 53 -9.29 -3.13 -3.88
C SER A 53 -10.11 -2.38 -4.94
N ASP A 54 -10.63 -1.20 -4.58
CA ASP A 54 -11.36 -0.31 -5.49
C ASP A 54 -10.42 0.17 -6.61
N HIS A 55 -9.16 0.50 -6.30
CA HIS A 55 -8.18 0.95 -7.30
C HIS A 55 -7.89 -0.12 -8.37
N VAL A 56 -7.70 -1.37 -7.95
CA VAL A 56 -7.53 -2.51 -8.88
C VAL A 56 -8.78 -2.67 -9.75
N THR A 57 -9.96 -2.55 -9.15
CA THR A 57 -11.24 -2.65 -9.87
C THR A 57 -11.38 -1.56 -10.93
N TRP A 58 -11.16 -0.29 -10.57
CA TRP A 58 -11.26 0.83 -11.50
C TRP A 58 -10.19 0.79 -12.59
N THR A 59 -8.97 0.33 -12.27
CA THR A 59 -7.92 0.12 -13.27
C THR A 59 -8.36 -0.92 -14.29
N ARG A 60 -8.92 -2.04 -13.84
CA ARG A 60 -9.47 -3.07 -14.73
C ARG A 60 -10.61 -2.53 -15.59
N MET A 61 -11.56 -1.80 -15.00
CA MET A 61 -12.69 -1.22 -15.72
C MET A 61 -12.20 -0.26 -16.81
N TYR A 62 -11.28 0.66 -16.47
CA TYR A 62 -10.72 1.60 -17.44
C TYR A 62 -10.01 0.89 -18.60
N ILE A 63 -9.19 -0.13 -18.32
CA ILE A 63 -8.51 -0.92 -19.37
C ILE A 63 -9.52 -1.61 -20.30
N ILE A 64 -10.56 -2.22 -19.74
CA ILE A 64 -11.60 -2.87 -20.55
C ILE A 64 -12.33 -1.84 -21.41
N SER A 65 -12.77 -0.72 -20.82
CA SER A 65 -13.52 0.31 -21.53
C SER A 65 -12.71 0.94 -22.66
N VAL A 66 -11.43 1.26 -22.44
CA VAL A 66 -10.59 1.87 -23.47
C VAL A 66 -10.23 0.89 -24.60
N LEU A 67 -9.99 -0.39 -24.28
CA LEU A 67 -9.69 -1.41 -25.30
C LEU A 67 -10.90 -1.80 -26.15
N ALA A 68 -12.10 -1.70 -25.58
CA ALA A 68 -13.36 -2.01 -26.26
C ALA A 68 -14.08 -0.76 -26.81
N ASP A 69 -13.46 0.42 -26.74
CA ASP A 69 -14.03 1.71 -27.17
C ASP A 69 -15.44 1.97 -26.59
N LEU A 70 -15.61 1.70 -25.30
CA LEU A 70 -16.88 1.83 -24.62
C LEU A 70 -17.16 3.28 -24.20
N LYS A 71 -18.44 3.65 -24.20
CA LYS A 71 -18.94 4.99 -23.81
C LYS A 71 -18.61 5.37 -22.36
N ASP A 72 -18.30 4.40 -21.50
CA ASP A 72 -18.01 4.60 -20.08
C ASP A 72 -16.52 4.84 -19.79
N THR A 73 -15.65 4.90 -20.82
CA THR A 73 -14.20 5.12 -20.65
C THR A 73 -13.88 6.33 -19.78
N ASN A 74 -14.51 7.48 -20.06
CA ASN A 74 -14.28 8.71 -19.28
C ASN A 74 -14.78 8.57 -17.84
N TYR A 75 -15.92 7.92 -17.63
CA TYR A 75 -16.44 7.67 -16.31
C TYR A 75 -15.51 6.77 -15.48
N ALA A 76 -15.00 5.69 -16.10
CA ALA A 76 -14.04 4.79 -15.45
C ALA A 76 -12.73 5.51 -15.12
N ALA A 77 -12.26 6.39 -16.02
CA ALA A 77 -11.08 7.22 -15.78
C ALA A 77 -11.28 8.19 -14.61
N ASP A 78 -12.41 8.91 -14.57
CA ASP A 78 -12.73 9.86 -13.51
C ASP A 78 -12.81 9.16 -12.15
N ARG A 79 -13.43 7.97 -12.09
CA ARG A 79 -13.50 7.16 -10.87
C ARG A 79 -12.13 6.64 -10.45
N LEU A 80 -11.29 6.19 -11.38
CA LEU A 80 -9.93 5.74 -11.11
C LEU A 80 -9.08 6.86 -10.50
N LEU A 81 -9.13 8.07 -11.08
CA LEU A 81 -8.40 9.24 -10.59
C LEU A 81 -8.93 9.70 -9.24
N LYS A 82 -10.25 9.72 -9.05
CA LYS A 82 -10.84 10.07 -7.76
C LYS A 82 -10.40 9.10 -6.67
N ASN A 83 -10.33 7.81 -6.98
CA ASN A 83 -9.90 6.82 -6.01
C ASN A 83 -8.40 6.92 -5.66
N GLN A 84 -7.54 7.35 -6.59
CA GLN A 84 -6.16 7.73 -6.24
C GLN A 84 -6.11 8.87 -5.22
N GLU A 85 -6.94 9.90 -5.40
CA GLU A 85 -7.02 11.03 -4.45
C GLU A 85 -7.48 10.55 -3.07
N GLU A 86 -8.48 9.66 -3.01
CA GLU A 86 -8.97 9.06 -1.76
C GLU A 86 -7.88 8.26 -1.03
N ILE A 87 -7.07 7.48 -1.74
CA ILE A 87 -5.89 6.78 -1.17
C ILE A 87 -4.87 7.79 -0.63
N GLY A 88 -4.57 8.84 -1.39
CA GLY A 88 -3.65 9.89 -0.97
C GLY A 88 -4.15 10.62 0.28
N ASN A 89 -5.45 10.88 0.37
CA ASN A 89 -6.07 11.51 1.52
C ASN A 89 -6.10 10.58 2.74
N SER A 90 -6.25 9.27 2.55
CA SER A 90 -6.30 8.33 3.69
C SER A 90 -4.97 8.15 4.41
N ILE A 91 -3.84 8.55 3.81
CA ILE A 91 -2.49 8.40 4.41
C ILE A 91 -1.89 9.72 4.91
N LYS A 92 -2.57 10.86 4.70
CA LYS A 92 -2.08 12.14 5.19
C LYS A 92 -2.02 12.13 6.72
N PRO A 93 -0.92 12.57 7.33
CA PRO A 93 -0.90 12.81 8.76
C PRO A 93 -1.86 13.96 9.10
N ASP A 94 -2.56 13.85 10.23
CA ASP A 94 -3.34 14.93 10.83
C ASP A 94 -2.37 16.01 11.34
N LEU A 95 -1.81 16.82 10.45
CA LEU A 95 -1.03 17.98 10.82
C LEU A 95 -1.99 19.12 11.19
N PRO A 96 -1.82 19.79 12.34
CA PRO A 96 -2.59 20.97 12.65
C PRO A 96 -2.33 22.06 11.59
N PRO A 97 -3.33 22.89 11.25
CA PRO A 97 -3.13 23.97 10.27
C PRO A 97 -2.06 24.94 10.79
N TYR A 98 -1.10 25.27 9.92
CA TYR A 98 -0.08 26.28 10.22
C TYR A 98 -0.76 27.64 10.41
N ASN A 99 -0.55 28.23 11.57
CA ASN A 99 -1.04 29.53 12.02
C ASN A 99 -0.14 30.68 11.59
#